data_AF-A0A7S3W0C2-F1
#
_entry.id   AF-A0A7S3W0C2-F1
#
_cell.length_a   1.000
_cell.length_b   1.000
_cell.length_c   1.000
_cell.angle_alpha   90.00
_cell.angle_beta   90.00
_cell.angle_gamma   90.00
#
_symmetry.space_group_name_H-M   'P 1'
#
loop_
_entity.id
_entity.type
_entity.pdbx_description
1 polymer ?
#
loop_
_entity_poly.entity_id
_entity_poly.type
_entity_poly.pdbx_seq_one_letter_code
_entity_poly.pdbx_strand_id
1 'polypeptide(L)'
;ASLETVGNALFTRLLHTDPRGLRTLAVVNNRFHMPRTRAVFGHVFRVPPTSESEPEAAYELEYYEVEDHLPADVLQARLRKEAKSTPVFAEGGSWRAQTRTLRELAGWLWRENTA
;
A
#
# COMPACT_ATOMS: atom_id res chain seq x y z
N ALA A 1 9.49 8.74 -2.61
CA ALA A 1 9.72 7.29 -2.42
C ALA A 1 8.57 6.67 -1.63
N SER A 2 7.54 6.23 -2.36
CA SER A 2 6.47 5.34 -1.87
C SER A 2 6.37 4.05 -2.70
N LEU A 3 7.26 3.91 -3.70
CA LEU A 3 7.29 2.80 -4.65
C LEU A 3 7.53 1.47 -3.94
N GLU A 4 8.34 1.46 -2.88
CA GLU A 4 8.59 0.25 -2.10
C GLU A 4 7.31 -0.25 -1.42
N THR A 5 6.52 0.62 -0.76
CA THR A 5 5.30 0.18 -0.06
C THR A 5 4.20 -0.22 -1.04
N VAL A 6 4.02 0.54 -2.13
CA VAL A 6 3.06 0.18 -3.19
C VAL A 6 3.46 -1.12 -3.87
N GLY A 7 4.74 -1.27 -4.21
CA GLY A 7 5.30 -2.49 -4.79
C GLY A 7 5.11 -3.69 -3.86
N ASN A 8 5.46 -3.56 -2.57
CA ASN A 8 5.27 -4.63 -1.59
C ASN A 8 3.80 -5.08 -1.52
N ALA A 9 2.85 -4.14 -1.48
CA ALA A 9 1.43 -4.48 -1.47
C ALA A 9 1.00 -5.19 -2.76
N LEU A 10 1.38 -4.65 -3.92
CA LEU A 10 1.02 -5.20 -5.23
C LEU A 10 1.60 -6.61 -5.43
N PHE A 11 2.89 -6.79 -5.16
CA PHE A 11 3.54 -8.09 -5.30
C PHE A 11 3.06 -9.10 -4.27
N THR A 12 2.74 -8.68 -3.04
CA THR A 12 2.10 -9.56 -2.07
C THR A 12 0.78 -10.10 -2.62
N ARG A 13 -0.03 -9.22 -3.21
CA ARG A 13 -1.29 -9.64 -3.81
C ARG A 13 -1.10 -10.58 -5.00
N LEU A 14 -0.27 -10.20 -5.96
CA LEU A 14 -0.08 -10.94 -7.22
C LEU A 14 0.68 -12.26 -7.05
N LEU A 15 1.68 -12.30 -6.18
CA LEU A 15 2.60 -13.45 -6.07
C LEU A 15 2.20 -14.39 -4.94
N HIS A 16 1.60 -13.87 -3.87
CA HIS A 16 1.32 -14.65 -2.67
C HIS A 16 -0.16 -14.96 -2.53
N THR A 17 -1.04 -13.95 -2.56
CA THR A 17 -2.43 -14.14 -2.12
C THR A 17 -3.38 -14.58 -3.24
N ASP A 18 -3.47 -13.85 -4.35
CA ASP A 18 -4.40 -14.18 -5.45
C ASP A 18 -4.18 -15.62 -5.97
N PRO A 19 -2.94 -16.10 -6.23
CA PRO A 19 -2.73 -17.47 -6.71
C PRO A 19 -3.08 -18.57 -5.70
N ARG A 20 -3.14 -18.25 -4.41
CA ARG A 20 -3.38 -19.20 -3.32
C ARG A 20 -4.75 -19.06 -2.69
N GLY A 21 -5.55 -18.09 -3.12
CA GLY A 21 -6.85 -17.79 -2.53
C GLY A 21 -6.76 -17.34 -1.06
N LEU A 22 -5.63 -16.78 -0.61
CA LEU A 22 -5.50 -16.26 0.75
C LEU A 22 -6.26 -14.94 0.85
N ARG A 23 -7.23 -14.83 1.76
CA ARG A 23 -8.08 -13.63 1.88
C ARG A 23 -7.94 -12.86 3.19
N THR A 24 -7.39 -13.48 4.22
CA THR A 24 -7.12 -12.84 5.51
C THR A 24 -5.62 -12.62 5.64
N LEU A 25 -5.18 -11.38 5.84
CA LEU A 25 -3.77 -11.01 5.98
C LEU A 25 -3.53 -10.23 7.27
N ALA A 26 -2.49 -10.62 8.00
CA ALA A 26 -1.89 -9.82 9.05
C ALA A 26 -0.75 -8.96 8.46
N VAL A 27 -0.90 -7.65 8.49
CA VAL A 27 0.09 -6.67 8.03
C VAL A 27 0.81 -6.11 9.25
N VAL A 28 2.07 -6.50 9.43
CA VAL A 28 2.91 -6.06 10.55
C VAL A 28 3.91 -5.01 10.06
N ASN A 29 3.99 -3.86 10.73
CA ASN A 29 4.97 -2.83 10.39
C ASN A 29 5.29 -1.92 11.58
N ASN A 30 6.38 -1.16 11.48
CA ASN A 30 6.77 -0.14 12.46
C ASN A 30 5.67 0.92 12.59
N ARG A 31 5.44 1.40 13.81
CA ARG A 31 4.42 2.39 14.14
C ARG A 31 4.54 3.66 13.30
N PHE A 32 5.75 4.20 13.11
CA PHE A 32 5.93 5.43 12.32
C PHE A 32 5.48 5.28 10.86
N HIS A 33 5.50 4.07 10.31
CA HIS A 33 5.20 3.79 8.90
C HIS A 33 3.80 3.20 8.68
N MET A 34 3.13 2.78 9.75
CA MET A 34 1.82 2.14 9.67
C MET A 34 0.74 2.99 8.97
N PRO A 35 0.65 4.32 9.16
CA PRO A 35 -0.38 5.12 8.48
C PRO A 35 -0.33 4.99 6.94
N ARG A 36 0.87 5.08 6.35
CA ARG A 36 1.07 4.89 4.91
C ARG A 36 0.82 3.43 4.49
N THR A 37 1.23 2.48 5.33
CA THR A 37 0.99 1.05 5.09
C THR A 37 -0.50 0.75 4.99
N ARG A 38 -1.31 1.20 5.96
CA ARG A 38 -2.77 1.06 5.95
C ARG A 38 -3.40 1.69 4.71
N ALA A 39 -2.98 2.91 4.38
CA ALA A 39 -3.51 3.64 3.23
C ALA A 39 -3.24 2.89 1.91
N VAL A 40 -2.02 2.37 1.73
CA VAL A 40 -1.62 1.66 0.51
C VAL A 40 -2.22 0.26 0.46
N PHE A 41 -2.02 -0.57 1.49
CA PHE A 41 -2.51 -1.96 1.52
C PHE A 41 -4.04 -1.98 1.45
N GLY A 42 -4.73 -1.13 2.22
CA GLY A 42 -6.19 -1.04 2.17
C GLY A 42 -6.73 -0.63 0.79
N HIS A 43 -5.97 0.11 -0.02
CA HIS A 43 -6.37 0.36 -1.41
C HIS A 43 -6.06 -0.83 -2.32
N VAL A 44 -4.81 -1.29 -2.32
CA VAL A 44 -4.32 -2.33 -3.23
C VAL A 44 -5.08 -3.64 -3.06
N PHE A 45 -5.50 -3.99 -1.86
CA PHE A 45 -6.26 -5.21 -1.60
C PHE A 45 -7.77 -5.06 -1.79
N ARG A 46 -8.26 -3.84 -2.08
CA ARG A 46 -9.68 -3.59 -2.35
C ARG A 46 -9.99 -3.51 -3.84
N VAL A 47 -9.06 -2.98 -4.64
CA VAL A 47 -9.33 -2.73 -6.07
C VAL A 47 -9.60 -4.02 -6.86
N PRO A 48 -10.50 -3.99 -7.86
CA PRO A 48 -10.72 -5.12 -8.75
C PRO A 48 -9.49 -5.44 -9.62
N PRO A 49 -9.37 -6.67 -10.15
CA PRO A 49 -8.26 -7.06 -11.02
C PRO A 49 -8.16 -6.24 -12.32
N THR A 50 -9.24 -6.16 -13.08
CA THR A 50 -9.16 -5.65 -14.46
C THR A 50 -10.08 -4.49 -14.81
N SER A 51 -11.27 -4.40 -14.19
CA SER A 51 -12.26 -3.36 -14.51
C SER A 51 -12.95 -2.86 -13.24
N GLU A 52 -13.31 -1.57 -13.19
CA GLU A 52 -14.15 -0.99 -12.12
C GLU A 52 -15.56 -1.60 -12.07
N SER A 53 -16.01 -2.26 -13.15
CA SER A 53 -17.28 -2.99 -13.17
C SER A 53 -17.24 -4.33 -12.44
N GLU A 54 -16.04 -4.84 -12.13
CA GLU A 54 -15.86 -6.06 -11.33
C GLU A 54 -16.01 -5.75 -9.84
N PRO A 55 -16.46 -6.72 -9.03
CA PRO A 55 -16.55 -6.52 -7.59
C PRO A 55 -15.17 -6.23 -6.99
N GLU A 56 -15.16 -5.38 -5.96
CA GLU A 56 -13.98 -5.17 -5.13
C GLU A 56 -13.47 -6.51 -4.59
N ALA A 57 -12.15 -6.60 -4.40
CA ALA A 57 -11.55 -7.81 -3.87
C ALA A 57 -11.87 -7.96 -2.38
N ALA A 58 -12.49 -9.08 -2.03
CA ALA A 58 -12.92 -9.38 -0.66
C ALA A 58 -11.75 -9.86 0.20
N TYR A 59 -10.91 -8.93 0.65
CA TYR A 59 -9.80 -9.18 1.58
C TYR A 59 -10.10 -8.63 2.97
N GLU A 60 -9.70 -9.38 3.99
CA GLU A 60 -9.69 -8.96 5.38
C GLU A 60 -8.25 -8.65 5.79
N LEU A 61 -8.02 -7.40 6.19
CA LEU A 61 -6.68 -6.94 6.59
C LEU A 61 -6.67 -6.56 8.08
N GLU A 62 -5.85 -7.27 8.83
CA GLU A 62 -5.50 -6.91 10.21
C GLU A 62 -4.14 -6.22 10.22
N TYR A 63 -3.98 -5.24 11.10
CA TYR A 63 -2.76 -4.42 11.14
C TYR A 63 -2.18 -4.42 12.55
N TYR A 64 -0.89 -4.78 12.63
CA TYR A 64 -0.15 -4.89 13.87
C TYR A 64 1.05 -3.95 13.85
N GLU A 65 1.07 -3.03 14.81
CA GLU A 65 2.16 -2.07 14.95
C GLU A 65 3.21 -2.60 15.90
N VAL A 66 4.47 -2.52 15.48
CA VAL A 66 5.63 -2.79 16.35
C VAL A 66 6.36 -1.50 16.68
N GLU A 67 7.10 -1.51 17.79
CA GLU A 67 7.81 -0.34 18.29
C GLU A 67 8.91 0.13 17.34
N ASP A 68 9.11 1.45 17.32
CA ASP A 68 10.13 2.07 16.49
C ASP A 68 11.49 2.01 17.20
N HIS A 69 12.28 0.97 16.93
CA HIS A 69 13.64 0.83 17.48
C HIS A 69 14.68 1.64 16.68
N LEU A 70 14.42 2.93 16.49
CA LEU A 70 15.29 3.85 15.75
C LEU A 70 15.86 4.94 16.66
N PRO A 71 17.10 5.42 16.41
CA PRO A 71 17.60 6.65 17.03
C PRO A 71 16.63 7.82 16.81
N ALA A 72 16.53 8.72 17.79
CA ALA A 72 15.50 9.76 17.80
C ALA A 72 15.60 10.71 16.59
N ASP A 73 16.81 11.08 16.19
CA ASP A 73 17.07 11.91 15.00
C ASP A 73 16.65 11.21 13.71
N VAL A 74 16.94 9.91 13.59
CA VAL A 74 16.52 9.08 12.45
C VAL A 74 15.00 8.95 12.42
N LEU A 75 14.36 8.69 13.56
CA LEU A 75 12.90 8.59 13.67
C LEU A 75 12.23 9.90 13.25
N GLN A 76 12.74 11.04 13.70
CA GLN A 76 12.22 12.36 13.31
C GLN A 76 12.36 12.61 11.80
N ALA A 77 13.48 12.22 11.20
CA ALA A 77 13.66 12.33 9.75
C ALA A 77 12.64 11.45 8.99
N ARG A 78 12.36 10.23 9.49
CA ARG A 78 11.34 9.33 8.92
C ARG A 78 9.94 9.93 9.04
N LEU A 79 9.55 10.42 10.22
CA LEU A 79 8.24 11.04 10.44
C LEU A 79 8.01 12.26 9.53
N ARG A 80 9.02 13.12 9.36
CA ARG A 80 8.94 14.26 8.43
C ARG A 80 8.75 13.81 6.99
N LYS A 81 9.40 12.70 6.59
CA LYS A 81 9.22 12.12 5.25
C LYS A 81 7.81 11.57 5.09
N GLU A 82 7.31 10.82 6.07
CA GLU A 82 5.94 10.27 6.06
C GLU A 82 4.89 11.40 5.97
N ALA A 83 5.02 12.46 6.79
CA ALA A 83 4.07 13.57 6.78
C ALA A 83 3.94 14.26 5.41
N LYS A 84 5.01 14.27 4.61
CA LYS A 84 5.00 14.84 3.25
C LYS A 84 4.38 13.89 2.22
N SER A 85 4.58 12.58 2.36
CA SER A 85 4.17 11.60 1.33
C SER A 85 2.82 10.93 1.60
N THR A 86 2.44 10.75 2.86
CA THR A 86 1.22 10.03 3.24
C THR A 86 -0.07 10.65 2.72
N PRO A 87 -0.24 11.99 2.63
CA PRO A 87 -1.48 12.59 2.11
C PRO A 87 -1.82 12.16 0.67
N VAL A 88 -0.83 11.80 -0.15
CA VAL A 88 -1.05 11.30 -1.52
C VAL A 88 -1.82 9.98 -1.53
N PHE A 89 -1.61 9.13 -0.51
CA PHE A 89 -2.20 7.79 -0.40
C PHE A 89 -3.48 7.75 0.44
N ALA A 90 -3.77 8.84 1.15
CA ALA A 90 -4.95 8.98 1.99
C ALA A 90 -6.25 8.81 1.18
N GLU A 91 -7.35 8.62 1.89
CA GLU A 91 -8.68 8.63 1.26
C GLU A 91 -8.94 10.00 0.60
N GLY A 92 -9.40 10.00 -0.65
CA GLY A 92 -9.50 11.21 -1.48
C GLY A 92 -8.19 11.71 -2.11
N GLY A 93 -7.05 11.07 -1.81
CA GLY A 93 -5.77 11.39 -2.42
C GLY A 93 -5.72 11.12 -3.94
N SER A 94 -4.91 11.90 -4.65
CA SER A 94 -4.83 11.87 -6.13
C SER A 94 -4.32 10.56 -6.72
N TRP A 95 -3.63 9.74 -5.92
CA TRP A 95 -3.10 8.45 -6.37
C TRP A 95 -4.20 7.41 -6.61
N ARG A 96 -5.21 7.35 -5.73
CA ARG A 96 -6.32 6.37 -5.83
C ARG A 96 -7.12 6.53 -7.12
N ALA A 97 -7.24 7.77 -7.61
CA ALA A 97 -7.93 8.07 -8.86
C ALA A 97 -7.21 7.50 -10.10
N GLN A 98 -5.92 7.18 -10.00
CA GLN A 98 -5.07 6.66 -11.09
C GLN A 98 -4.79 5.16 -10.97
N THR A 99 -5.32 4.51 -9.92
CA THR A 99 -4.92 3.14 -9.52
C THR A 99 -6.13 2.31 -9.08
N ARG A 100 -7.26 2.47 -9.77
CA ARG A 100 -8.57 1.92 -9.40
C ARG A 100 -8.70 0.43 -9.69
N THR A 101 -7.79 -0.13 -10.48
CA THR A 101 -7.68 -1.57 -10.75
C THR A 101 -6.26 -2.07 -10.51
N LEU A 102 -6.08 -3.38 -10.32
CA LEU A 102 -4.73 -3.97 -10.27
C LEU A 102 -3.93 -3.72 -11.55
N ARG A 103 -4.59 -3.74 -12.71
CA ARG A 103 -3.98 -3.40 -13.99
C ARG A 103 -3.41 -1.99 -13.98
N GLU A 104 -4.19 -1.02 -13.49
CA GLU A 104 -3.76 0.38 -13.38
C GLU A 104 -2.64 0.56 -12.36
N LEU A 105 -2.72 -0.11 -11.19
CA LEU A 105 -1.64 -0.13 -10.20
C LEU A 105 -0.33 -0.64 -10.80
N ALA A 106 -0.37 -1.77 -11.51
CA ALA A 106 0.81 -2.33 -12.16
C ALA A 106 1.39 -1.38 -13.21
N GLY A 107 0.52 -0.77 -14.03
CA GLY A 107 0.92 0.23 -15.02
C GLY A 107 1.51 1.51 -14.40
N TRP A 108 0.92 2.00 -13.31
CA TRP A 108 1.43 3.13 -12.55
C TRP A 108 2.81 2.81 -11.95
N LEU A 109 2.95 1.68 -11.26
CA LEU A 109 4.21 1.29 -10.64
C LEU A 109 5.33 1.13 -11.67
N TRP A 110 5.03 0.56 -12.83
CA TRP A 110 5.99 0.47 -13.93
C TRP A 110 6.48 1.85 -14.36
N ARG A 111 5.56 2.77 -14.73
CA ARG A 111 5.91 4.11 -15.21
C ARG A 111 6.79 4.86 -14.21
N GLU A 112 6.43 4.83 -12.94
CA GLU A 112 7.17 5.54 -11.88
C GLU A 112 8.55 4.93 -11.57
N ASN A 113 8.80 3.67 -11.93
CA ASN A 113 10.14 3.05 -11.81
C ASN A 113 10.99 3.23 -13.07
N THR A 114 10.39 3.61 -14.20
CA THR A 114 11.09 3.78 -15.50
C THR A 114 11.26 5.23 -15.94
N ALA A 115 10.64 6.18 -15.24
CA ALA A 115 10.76 7.63 -15.47
C ALA A 115 11.96 8.21 -14.72
#